data_AF-A0A438XQ31-F1
#
_entry.id   AF-A0A438XQ31-F1
#
_cell.length_a   1.000
_cell.length_b   1.000
_cell.length_c   1.000
_cell.angle_alpha   90.00
_cell.angle_beta   90.00
_cell.angle_gamma   90.00
#
_symmetry.space_group_name_H-M   'P 1'
#
loop_
_entity.id
_entity.type
_entity.pdbx_description
1 polymer ?
#
loop_
_entity_poly.entity_id
_entity_poly.type
_entity_poly.pdbx_seq_one_letter_code
_entity_poly.pdbx_strand_id
1 'polypeptide(L)'
;IAFSFNVGAYASETLRASFLSVPKDQWDSSLSLGLNYLQTFWHVIFFQALKVATPSLSNTFISLFKETSLASVVTIAEVFRIAQQKANASYDFLPIYLEAALIYWLFCLVLEVIQKRVEKILN
;
A
#
# COMPACT_ATOMS: atom_id res chain seq x y z
N ILE A 1 8.16 -10.39 -8.74
CA ILE A 1 7.94 -11.73 -8.12
C ILE A 1 8.01 -11.63 -6.60
N ALA A 2 9.13 -11.22 -5.99
CA ALA A 2 9.22 -11.04 -4.52
C ALA A 2 8.18 -10.04 -3.97
N PHE A 3 7.99 -8.90 -4.66
CA PHE A 3 6.98 -7.90 -4.32
C PHE A 3 5.55 -8.46 -4.38
N SER A 4 5.21 -9.16 -5.46
CA SER A 4 3.91 -9.81 -5.64
C SER A 4 3.61 -10.86 -4.56
N PHE A 5 4.64 -11.56 -4.08
CA PHE A 5 4.49 -12.56 -3.02
C PHE A 5 4.23 -11.92 -1.65
N ASN A 6 4.94 -10.84 -1.34
CA ASN A 6 4.75 -10.09 -0.10
C ASN A 6 3.35 -9.44 -0.04
N VAL A 7 2.93 -8.82 -1.14
CA VAL A 7 1.58 -8.27 -1.32
C VAL A 7 0.51 -9.34 -1.18
N GLY A 8 0.70 -10.50 -1.80
CA GLY A 8 -0.22 -11.62 -1.70
C GLY A 8 -0.38 -12.11 -0.25
N ALA A 9 0.72 -12.14 0.52
CA ALA A 9 0.68 -12.50 1.94
C ALA A 9 -0.10 -11.47 2.77
N TYR A 10 0.13 -10.16 2.57
CA TYR A 10 -0.63 -9.10 3.25
C TYR A 10 -2.12 -9.13 2.90
N ALA A 11 -2.46 -9.34 1.63
CA ALA A 11 -3.86 -9.46 1.20
C ALA A 11 -4.54 -10.69 1.81
N SER A 12 -3.83 -11.84 1.86
CA SER A 12 -4.34 -13.06 2.47
C SER A 12 -4.58 -12.92 3.97
N GLU A 13 -3.67 -12.28 4.69
CA GLU A 13 -3.81 -12.02 6.13
C GLU A 13 -4.94 -11.03 6.42
N THR A 14 -5.11 -10.01 5.56
CA THR A 14 -6.24 -9.06 5.65
C THR A 14 -7.57 -9.77 5.48
N LEU A 15 -7.69 -10.66 4.48
CA LEU A 15 -8.89 -11.46 4.28
C LEU A 15 -9.14 -12.39 5.47
N ARG A 16 -8.11 -13.08 5.97
CA ARG A 16 -8.19 -13.94 7.16
C ARG A 16 -8.69 -13.18 8.39
N ALA A 17 -8.11 -12.01 8.67
CA ALA A 17 -8.52 -11.14 9.76
C ALA A 17 -9.96 -10.64 9.60
N SER A 18 -10.38 -10.35 8.37
CA SER A 18 -11.75 -9.92 8.06
C SER A 18 -12.78 -11.04 8.21
N PHE A 19 -12.41 -12.29 7.98
CA PHE A 19 -13.27 -13.43 8.29
C PHE A 19 -13.34 -13.70 9.80
N LEU A 20 -12.25 -13.51 10.54
CA LEU A 20 -12.20 -13.68 11.99
C LEU A 20 -12.92 -12.58 12.78
N SER A 21 -13.09 -11.39 12.19
CA SER A 21 -13.83 -10.29 12.81
C SER A 21 -15.34 -10.51 12.84
N VAL A 22 -15.86 -11.45 12.04
CA VAL A 22 -17.28 -11.81 12.04
C VAL A 22 -17.61 -12.58 13.33
N PRO A 23 -18.55 -12.09 14.17
CA PRO A 23 -18.91 -12.75 15.42
C PRO A 23 -19.42 -14.17 15.19
N LYS A 24 -18.99 -15.10 16.05
CA LYS A 24 -19.47 -16.50 16.04
C LYS A 24 -20.98 -16.60 16.22
N ASP A 25 -21.58 -15.66 16.98
CA ASP A 25 -23.02 -15.59 17.20
C ASP A 25 -23.83 -15.49 15.90
N GLN A 26 -23.26 -14.91 14.83
CA GLN A 26 -23.94 -14.87 13.53
C GLN A 26 -24.02 -16.24 12.86
N TRP A 27 -23.06 -17.13 13.11
CA TRP A 27 -23.13 -18.51 12.64
C TRP A 27 -24.26 -19.26 13.32
N ASP A 28 -24.33 -19.17 14.65
CA ASP A 28 -25.35 -19.86 15.45
C ASP A 28 -26.75 -19.30 15.18
N SER A 29 -26.87 -17.98 14.96
CA SER A 29 -28.14 -17.34 14.60
C SER A 29 -28.63 -17.76 13.22
N SER A 30 -27.72 -17.87 12.24
CA SER A 30 -28.06 -18.28 10.87
C SER A 30 -28.51 -19.74 10.81
N LEU A 31 -27.82 -20.61 11.55
CA LEU A 31 -28.20 -22.03 11.70
C LEU A 31 -29.57 -22.17 12.40
N SER A 32 -29.83 -21.33 13.40
CA SER A 32 -31.13 -21.29 14.10
C SER A 32 -32.29 -20.82 13.20
N LEU A 33 -31.99 -20.01 12.17
CA LEU A 33 -32.93 -19.60 11.13
C LEU A 33 -33.16 -20.69 10.06
N GLY A 34 -32.52 -21.85 10.18
CA GLY A 34 -32.66 -22.97 9.25
C GLY A 34 -31.79 -22.87 7.99
N LEU A 35 -30.82 -21.94 7.96
CA LEU A 35 -29.86 -21.85 6.85
C LEU A 35 -28.84 -22.98 6.93
N ASN A 36 -28.53 -23.61 5.80
CA ASN A 36 -27.45 -24.59 5.74
C ASN A 36 -26.08 -23.89 5.80
N TYR A 37 -25.03 -24.61 6.22
CA TYR A 37 -23.68 -24.05 6.41
C TYR A 37 -23.16 -23.25 5.20
N LEU A 38 -23.37 -23.77 3.98
CA LEU A 38 -23.01 -23.08 2.73
C LEU A 38 -23.83 -21.81 2.47
N GLN A 39 -25.13 -21.81 2.83
CA GLN A 39 -25.99 -20.65 2.67
C GLN A 39 -25.62 -19.55 3.66
N THR A 40 -25.38 -19.92 4.91
CA THR A 40 -24.87 -19.06 5.98
C THR A 40 -23.56 -18.41 5.55
N PHE A 41 -22.60 -19.21 5.04
CA PHE A 41 -21.33 -18.70 4.56
C PHE A 41 -21.49 -17.66 3.44
N TRP A 42 -22.17 -17.99 2.34
CA TRP A 42 -22.25 -17.10 1.18
C TRP A 42 -23.14 -15.86 1.39
N HIS A 43 -24.27 -15.99 2.09
CA HIS A 43 -25.23 -14.89 2.24
C HIS A 43 -24.91 -13.96 3.41
N VAL A 44 -24.32 -14.47 4.49
CA VAL A 44 -24.13 -13.71 5.74
C VAL A 44 -22.65 -13.40 5.95
N ILE A 45 -21.83 -14.43 6.16
CA ILE A 45 -20.44 -14.25 6.59
C ILE A 45 -19.57 -13.67 5.48
N PHE A 46 -19.68 -14.19 4.25
CA PHE A 46 -18.84 -13.75 3.13
C PHE A 46 -19.05 -12.28 2.81
N PHE A 47 -20.31 -11.84 2.64
CA PHE A 47 -20.63 -10.44 2.37
C PHE A 47 -20.23 -9.50 3.52
N GLN A 48 -20.35 -9.95 4.77
CA GLN A 48 -19.97 -9.14 5.93
C GLN A 48 -18.45 -9.02 6.07
N ALA A 49 -17.72 -10.13 5.95
CA ALA A 49 -16.26 -10.15 5.94
C ALA A 49 -15.72 -9.29 4.79
N LEU A 50 -16.36 -9.32 3.62
CA LEU A 50 -15.96 -8.52 2.46
C LEU A 50 -16.15 -7.02 2.70
N LYS A 51 -17.24 -6.60 3.37
CA LYS A 51 -17.43 -5.20 3.78
C LYS A 51 -16.34 -4.72 4.74
N VAL A 52 -15.87 -5.57 5.64
CA VAL A 52 -14.76 -5.26 6.57
C VAL A 52 -13.41 -5.28 5.85
N ALA A 53 -13.21 -6.20 4.92
CA ALA A 53 -11.96 -6.33 4.16
C ALA A 53 -11.75 -5.17 3.17
N THR A 54 -12.83 -4.68 2.54
CA THR A 54 -12.78 -3.66 1.48
C THR A 54 -11.94 -2.43 1.83
N PRO A 55 -12.18 -1.69 2.94
CA PRO A 55 -11.39 -0.51 3.29
C PRO A 55 -9.90 -0.83 3.50
N SER A 56 -9.59 -1.93 4.18
CA SER A 56 -8.20 -2.38 4.43
C SER A 56 -7.47 -2.81 3.16
N LEU A 57 -8.18 -3.46 2.23
CA LEU A 57 -7.64 -3.86 0.93
C LEU A 57 -7.42 -2.65 0.02
N SER A 58 -8.35 -1.69 0.02
CA SER A 58 -8.18 -0.41 -0.70
C SER A 58 -7.01 0.41 -0.16
N ASN A 59 -6.79 0.42 1.16
CA ASN A 59 -5.62 1.06 1.76
C ASN A 59 -4.31 0.44 1.25
N THR A 60 -4.20 -0.89 1.36
CA THR A 60 -3.04 -1.63 0.88
C THR A 60 -2.82 -1.41 -0.62
N PHE A 61 -3.88 -1.41 -1.43
CA PHE A 61 -3.80 -1.14 -2.86
C PHE A 61 -3.27 0.28 -3.16
N ILE A 62 -3.71 1.30 -2.44
CA ILE A 62 -3.20 2.67 -2.59
C ILE A 62 -1.73 2.77 -2.17
N SER A 63 -1.35 2.11 -1.07
CA SER A 63 0.05 2.07 -0.61
C SER A 63 0.95 1.40 -1.65
N LEU A 64 0.50 0.27 -2.19
CA LEU A 64 1.21 -0.43 -3.25
C LEU A 64 1.24 0.35 -4.55
N PHE A 65 0.17 1.04 -4.90
CA PHE A 65 0.18 1.93 -6.05
C PHE A 65 1.20 3.06 -5.87
N LYS A 66 1.37 3.61 -4.65
CA LYS A 66 2.42 4.58 -4.33
C LYS A 66 3.83 3.99 -4.41
N GLU A 67 4.07 2.85 -3.78
CA GLU A 67 5.36 2.17 -3.79
C GLU A 67 5.76 1.71 -5.21
N THR A 68 4.76 1.27 -5.98
CA THR A 68 4.91 0.83 -7.37
C THR A 68 4.93 1.99 -8.35
N SER A 69 4.45 3.18 -7.96
CA SER A 69 4.27 4.34 -8.86
C SER A 69 5.54 4.80 -9.56
N LEU A 70 6.69 4.18 -9.30
CA LEU A 70 7.87 4.25 -10.15
C LEU A 70 8.55 5.63 -10.07
N ALA A 71 7.83 6.69 -9.68
CA ALA A 71 8.26 8.06 -9.62
C ALA A 71 9.41 8.26 -8.65
N SER A 72 9.35 7.73 -7.42
CA SER A 72 10.48 7.87 -6.50
C SER A 72 11.73 7.14 -7.01
N VAL A 73 11.62 5.88 -7.44
CA VAL A 73 12.77 5.10 -7.88
C VAL A 73 13.35 5.64 -9.21
N VAL A 74 12.49 6.04 -10.15
CA VAL A 74 12.89 6.60 -11.45
C VAL A 74 13.47 8.01 -11.29
N THR A 75 12.83 8.87 -10.49
CA THR A 75 13.35 10.22 -10.24
C THR A 75 14.71 10.17 -9.55
N ILE A 76 14.91 9.24 -8.62
CA ILE A 76 16.19 9.09 -7.92
C ILE A 76 17.29 8.62 -8.86
N ALA A 77 17.00 7.61 -9.70
CA ALA A 77 17.94 7.14 -10.70
C ALA A 77 18.29 8.24 -11.72
N GLU A 78 17.30 9.01 -12.17
CA GLU A 78 17.48 10.06 -13.17
C GLU A 78 18.28 11.26 -12.62
N VAL A 79 17.97 11.73 -11.41
CA VAL A 79 18.71 12.82 -10.74
C VAL A 79 20.16 12.42 -10.49
N PHE A 80 20.42 11.19 -10.05
CA PHE A 80 21.78 10.70 -9.82
C PHE A 80 22.56 10.57 -11.12
N ARG A 81 21.91 10.12 -12.20
CA ARG A 81 22.51 10.00 -13.54
C ARG A 81 22.91 11.36 -14.11
N ILE A 82 22.03 12.37 -14.00
CA ILE A 82 22.30 13.74 -14.44
C ILE A 82 23.42 14.38 -13.59
N ALA A 83 23.39 14.19 -12.27
CA ALA A 83 24.43 14.68 -11.38
C ALA A 83 25.79 14.08 -11.72
N GLN A 84 25.86 12.78 -11.97
CA GLN A 84 27.10 12.09 -12.34
C GLN A 84 27.62 12.53 -13.72
N GLN A 85 26.74 12.76 -14.71
CA GLN A 85 27.14 13.33 -16.00
C GLN A 85 27.73 14.74 -15.85
N LYS A 86 27.09 15.62 -15.07
CA LYS A 86 27.59 16.97 -14.82
C LYS A 86 28.90 16.97 -14.01
N ALA A 87 29.01 16.10 -13.01
CA ALA A 87 30.22 15.99 -12.19
C ALA A 87 31.43 15.51 -13.00
N ASN A 88 31.24 14.54 -13.90
CA ASN A 88 32.29 14.10 -14.81
C ASN A 88 32.70 15.16 -15.83
N ALA A 89 31.78 16.05 -16.24
CA ALA A 89 32.09 17.12 -17.18
C ALA A 89 32.82 18.31 -16.53
N SER A 90 32.52 18.60 -15.26
CA SER A 90 33.03 19.79 -14.57
C SER A 90 34.20 19.50 -13.61
N TYR A 91 34.52 18.22 -13.33
CA TYR A 91 35.50 17.74 -12.33
C TYR A 91 35.29 18.24 -10.88
N ASP A 92 34.26 19.06 -10.62
CA ASP A 92 33.83 19.52 -9.31
C ASP A 92 32.69 18.65 -8.76
N PHE A 93 33.04 17.59 -8.04
CA PHE A 93 32.08 16.60 -7.53
C PHE A 93 31.25 17.15 -6.36
N LEU A 94 31.89 17.81 -5.39
CA LEU A 94 31.28 18.20 -4.12
C LEU A 94 30.04 19.11 -4.25
N PRO A 95 30.06 20.21 -5.04
CA PRO A 95 28.88 21.09 -5.17
C PRO A 95 27.74 20.44 -5.96
N ILE A 96 28.04 19.62 -6.96
CA ILE A 96 27.04 18.97 -7.82
C ILE A 96 26.26 17.88 -7.05
N TYR A 97 26.95 17.13 -6.20
CA TYR A 97 26.28 16.16 -5.31
C TYR A 97 25.42 16.84 -4.24
N LEU A 98 25.83 18.00 -3.72
CA LEU A 98 25.03 18.81 -2.79
C LEU A 98 23.74 19.32 -3.43
N GLU A 99 23.81 19.81 -4.67
CA GLU A 99 22.64 20.26 -5.43
C GLU A 99 21.67 19.09 -5.70
N ALA A 100 22.21 17.93 -6.08
CA ALA A 100 21.42 16.70 -6.26
C ALA A 100 20.77 16.23 -4.94
N ALA A 101 21.49 16.31 -3.82
CA ALA A 101 20.96 15.97 -2.50
C ALA A 101 19.83 16.92 -2.06
N LEU A 102 19.93 18.21 -2.40
CA LEU A 102 18.87 19.19 -2.16
C LEU A 102 17.60 18.87 -2.96
N ILE A 103 17.75 18.57 -4.25
CA ILE A 103 16.62 18.17 -5.12
C ILE A 103 15.96 16.91 -4.59
N TYR A 104 16.77 15.92 -4.19
CA TYR A 104 16.30 14.69 -3.57
C TYR A 104 15.51 14.97 -2.28
N TRP A 105 16.06 15.79 -1.40
CA TRP A 105 15.42 16.13 -0.13
C TRP A 105 14.06 16.82 -0.35
N LEU A 106 13.98 17.71 -1.34
CA LEU A 106 12.74 18.41 -1.70
C LEU A 106 11.69 17.43 -2.25
N PHE A 107 12.11 16.43 -3.03
CA PHE A 107 11.25 15.34 -3.49
C PHE A 107 10.72 14.48 -2.33
N CYS A 108 11.60 14.11 -1.39
CA CYS A 108 11.20 13.40 -0.17
C CYS A 108 10.14 14.19 0.61
N LEU A 109 10.33 15.51 0.76
CA LEU A 109 9.39 16.39 1.46
C LEU A 109 8.01 16.40 0.79
N VAL A 110 7.96 16.48 -0.54
CA VAL A 110 6.70 16.45 -1.31
C VAL A 110 5.98 15.10 -1.14
N LEU A 111 6.72 13.99 -1.20
CA LEU A 111 6.18 12.65 -0.97
C LEU A 111 5.63 12.50 0.45
N GLU A 112 6.33 13.02 1.45
CA GLU A 112 5.93 12.98 2.85
C GLU A 112 4.64 13.79 3.09
N VAL A 113 4.47 14.93 2.42
CA VAL A 113 3.24 15.73 2.45
C VAL A 113 2.08 14.98 1.79
N ILE A 114 2.30 14.34 0.65
CA ILE A 114 1.30 13.52 -0.03
C ILE A 114 0.92 12.29 0.82
N GLN A 115 1.89 11.71 1.52
CA GLN A 115 1.68 10.62 2.47
C GLN A 115 0.75 11.07 3.62
N LYS A 116 1.10 12.17 4.29
CA LYS A 116 0.28 12.74 5.37
C LYS A 116 -1.14 13.11 4.92
N ARG A 117 -1.29 13.60 3.68
CA ARG A 117 -2.63 13.91 3.11
C ARG A 117 -3.47 12.67 2.88
N VAL A 118 -2.88 11.60 2.36
CA VAL A 118 -3.59 10.33 2.14
C VAL A 118 -3.95 9.68 3.48
N GLU A 119 -3.05 9.68 4.46
CA GLU A 119 -3.36 9.22 5.83
C GLU A 119 -4.55 9.96 6.45
N LYS A 120 -4.65 11.28 6.22
CA LYS A 120 -5.72 12.11 6.77
C LYS A 120 -7.08 11.93 6.08
N ILE A 121 -7.10 11.43 4.85
CA ILE A 121 -8.34 11.10 4.12
C ILE A 121 -8.83 9.70 4.49
N LEU A 122 -7.94 8.88 5.04
CA LEU A 122 -8.22 7.48 5.36
C LEU A 122 -8.58 7.22 6.82
N ASN A 123 -8.21 8.13 7.74
CA ASN A 123 -8.72 8.22 9.11
C ASN A 123 -10.00 9.07 9.16
#